data_AF-A0AB35MGE7-F1
#
_entry.id   AF-A0AB35MGE7-F1
#
_cell.length_a   1.000
_cell.length_b   1.000
_cell.length_c   1.000
_cell.angle_alpha   90.00
_cell.angle_beta   90.00
_cell.angle_gamma   90.00
#
_symmetry.space_group_name_H-M   'P 1'
#
loop_
_entity.id
_entity.type
_entity.pdbx_description
1 polymer ?
#
loop_
_entity_poly.entity_id
_entity_poly.type
_entity_poly.pdbx_seq_one_letter_code
_entity_poly.pdbx_strand_id
1 'polypeptide(L)'
;MARGFNYAPINDPLVDEAASPGLAKDRILALADSRNALVRSTIAAREDCPFGLMASMAHDFSSDVRAALARNPRLLHSVMEHLSRDKSVDVLVALTENPSVTSEILDALVGHRKRDVQQAAASAMDALRTRQASEDAHTPELRDRVFEQAAARRAEALAAASTEGALEGAIAAVAADPPEVEPEVRVRTAPVRGFKPPIEA
;
A
#
# COMPACT_ATOMS: atom_id res chain seq x y z
N MET A 1 43.49 -8.06 -35.54
CA MET A 1 42.17 -7.53 -35.15
C MET A 1 41.21 -8.71 -34.98
N ALA A 2 40.98 -9.17 -33.76
CA ALA A 2 40.04 -10.26 -33.48
C ALA A 2 38.86 -9.70 -32.68
N ARG A 3 37.81 -9.29 -33.38
CA ARG A 3 36.47 -9.03 -32.82
C ARG A 3 35.48 -9.90 -33.57
N GLY A 4 35.62 -11.22 -33.40
CA GLY A 4 34.59 -12.19 -33.75
C GLY A 4 33.77 -12.46 -32.50
N PHE A 5 32.69 -11.71 -32.35
CA PHE A 5 31.75 -11.83 -31.24
C PHE A 5 31.08 -13.21 -31.23
N ASN A 6 31.57 -14.11 -30.38
CA ASN A 6 30.80 -15.27 -29.93
C ASN A 6 29.79 -14.78 -28.87
N TYR A 7 28.68 -14.18 -29.31
CA TYR A 7 27.52 -13.99 -28.44
C TYR A 7 26.83 -15.35 -28.27
N ALA A 8 27.08 -16.01 -27.15
CA ALA A 8 26.14 -17.00 -26.65
C ALA A 8 24.86 -16.24 -26.22
N PRO A 9 23.68 -16.55 -26.78
CA PRO A 9 22.44 -15.79 -26.54
C PRO A 9 21.80 -16.05 -25.16
N ILE A 10 22.57 -16.58 -24.20
CA ILE A 10 22.01 -17.14 -22.95
C ILE A 10 22.46 -16.35 -21.70
N ASN A 11 23.57 -15.61 -21.74
CA ASN A 11 23.95 -14.74 -20.62
C ASN A 11 24.83 -13.56 -21.08
N ASP A 12 24.26 -12.35 -21.03
CA ASP A 12 25.06 -11.12 -21.09
C ASP A 12 25.72 -10.94 -19.71
N PRO A 13 27.04 -10.73 -19.60
CA PRO A 13 27.71 -10.57 -18.31
C PRO A 13 27.12 -9.42 -17.46
N LEU A 14 26.49 -8.43 -18.10
CA LEU A 14 25.81 -7.34 -17.40
C LEU A 14 24.53 -7.80 -16.70
N VAL A 15 23.88 -8.86 -17.18
CA VAL A 15 22.69 -9.44 -16.53
C VAL A 15 23.11 -10.16 -15.25
N ASP A 16 24.19 -10.94 -15.30
CA ASP A 16 24.77 -11.61 -14.12
C ASP A 16 25.23 -10.57 -13.08
N GLU A 17 25.87 -9.50 -13.54
CA GLU A 17 26.25 -8.39 -12.68
C GLU A 17 25.02 -7.71 -12.06
N ALA A 18 23.99 -7.42 -12.85
CA ALA A 18 22.75 -6.80 -12.37
C ALA A 18 21.99 -7.68 -11.37
N ALA A 19 22.12 -9.00 -11.45
CA ALA A 19 21.54 -9.95 -10.50
C ALA A 19 22.33 -10.06 -9.18
N SER A 20 23.60 -9.63 -9.16
CA SER A 20 24.46 -9.77 -7.98
C SER A 20 23.96 -8.95 -6.78
N PRO A 21 23.91 -9.51 -5.56
CA PRO A 21 23.52 -8.76 -4.37
C PRO A 21 24.58 -7.72 -3.98
N GLY A 22 24.17 -6.63 -3.32
CA GLY A 22 25.12 -5.66 -2.76
C GLY A 22 25.79 -4.71 -3.76
N LEU A 23 25.18 -4.48 -4.93
CA LEU A 23 25.65 -3.48 -5.88
C LEU A 23 25.60 -2.07 -5.27
N ALA A 24 26.64 -1.27 -5.54
CA ALA A 24 26.63 0.14 -5.20
C ALA A 24 25.51 0.87 -5.95
N LYS A 25 24.90 1.89 -5.31
CA LYS A 25 23.80 2.67 -5.88
C LYS A 25 24.14 3.26 -7.26
N ASP A 26 25.35 3.78 -7.42
CA ASP A 26 25.81 4.36 -8.69
C ASP A 26 25.87 3.30 -9.80
N ARG A 27 26.22 2.06 -9.44
CA ARG A 27 26.27 0.95 -10.40
C ARG A 27 24.86 0.51 -10.82
N ILE A 28 23.91 0.49 -9.88
CA ILE A 28 22.50 0.25 -10.18
C ILE A 28 21.97 1.29 -11.18
N LEU A 29 22.27 2.57 -10.94
CA LEU A 29 21.87 3.65 -11.85
C LEU A 29 22.49 3.49 -13.25
N ALA A 30 23.77 3.14 -13.33
CA ALA A 30 24.44 2.92 -14.60
C ALA A 30 23.86 1.71 -15.38
N LEU A 31 23.54 0.62 -14.69
CA LEU A 31 22.94 -0.57 -15.32
C LEU A 31 21.48 -0.32 -15.74
N ALA A 32 20.77 0.55 -15.04
CA ALA A 32 19.40 0.92 -15.39
C ALA A 32 19.30 1.72 -16.70
N ASP A 33 20.38 2.38 -17.14
CA ASP A 33 20.45 3.07 -18.45
C ASP A 33 21.00 2.14 -19.56
N SER A 34 21.16 0.85 -19.27
CA SER A 34 21.63 -0.12 -20.27
C SER A 34 20.67 -0.23 -21.45
N ARG A 35 21.22 -0.36 -22.66
CA ARG A 35 20.41 -0.61 -23.88
C ARG A 35 19.69 -1.96 -23.83
N ASN A 36 20.24 -2.92 -23.10
CA ASN A 36 19.67 -4.26 -22.98
C ASN A 36 18.48 -4.24 -22.01
N ALA A 37 17.28 -4.53 -22.53
CA ALA A 37 16.05 -4.54 -21.74
C ALA A 37 16.09 -5.60 -20.63
N LEU A 38 16.83 -6.70 -20.81
CA LEU A 38 16.99 -7.73 -19.79
C LEU A 38 17.80 -7.22 -18.58
N VAL A 39 18.83 -6.41 -18.82
CA VAL A 39 19.60 -5.78 -17.74
C VAL A 39 18.72 -4.78 -16.97
N ARG A 40 17.90 -4.01 -17.69
CA ARG A 40 16.97 -3.08 -17.04
C ARG A 40 15.89 -3.83 -16.26
N SER A 41 15.34 -4.93 -16.78
CA SER A 41 14.30 -5.69 -16.09
C SER A 41 14.84 -6.37 -14.83
N THR A 42 16.08 -6.89 -14.85
CA THR A 42 16.70 -7.42 -13.62
C THR A 42 16.90 -6.35 -12.58
N ILE A 43 17.34 -5.14 -12.96
CA ILE A 43 17.44 -4.00 -12.02
C ILE A 43 16.06 -3.61 -11.46
N ALA A 44 15.02 -3.60 -12.28
CA ALA A 44 13.65 -3.25 -11.87
C ALA A 44 13.09 -4.18 -10.79
N ALA A 45 13.43 -5.46 -10.87
CA ALA A 45 12.97 -6.49 -9.93
C ALA A 45 13.70 -6.45 -8.57
N ARG A 46 14.77 -5.67 -8.41
CA ARG A 46 15.55 -5.62 -7.18
C ARG A 46 14.84 -4.86 -6.06
N GLU A 47 14.90 -5.40 -4.85
CA GLU A 47 14.41 -4.69 -3.65
C GLU A 47 15.23 -3.43 -3.30
N ASP A 48 16.48 -3.35 -3.76
CA ASP A 48 17.36 -2.20 -3.52
C ASP A 48 17.20 -1.08 -4.56
N CYS A 49 16.20 -1.18 -5.44
CA CYS A 49 15.97 -0.19 -6.49
C CYS A 49 15.60 1.17 -5.87
N PRO A 50 16.32 2.27 -6.20
CA PRO A 50 15.98 3.59 -5.70
C PRO A 50 14.61 4.06 -6.21
N PHE A 51 13.84 4.72 -5.35
CA PHE A 51 12.51 5.25 -5.67
C PHE A 51 12.46 6.17 -6.92
N GLY A 52 13.45 7.06 -7.07
CA GLY A 52 13.54 7.91 -8.26
C GLY A 52 13.73 7.10 -9.55
N LEU A 53 14.43 5.97 -9.47
CA LEU A 53 14.64 5.07 -10.59
C LEU A 53 13.37 4.26 -10.91
N MET A 54 12.62 3.83 -9.90
CA MET A 54 11.32 3.17 -10.11
C MET A 54 10.36 4.07 -10.92
N ALA A 55 10.31 5.36 -10.62
CA ALA A 55 9.47 6.32 -11.34
C ALA A 55 9.87 6.47 -12.82
N SER A 56 11.18 6.48 -13.13
CA SER A 56 11.63 6.50 -14.52
C SER A 56 11.35 5.19 -15.25
N MET A 57 11.56 4.05 -14.59
CA MET A 57 11.35 2.72 -15.18
C MET A 57 9.88 2.40 -15.41
N ALA A 58 8.97 3.02 -14.67
CA ALA A 58 7.53 2.94 -14.92
C ALA A 58 7.14 3.45 -16.32
N HIS A 59 7.97 4.32 -16.91
CA HIS A 59 7.80 4.86 -18.25
C HIS A 59 8.74 4.21 -19.28
N ASP A 60 9.42 3.11 -18.93
CA ASP A 60 10.32 2.41 -19.85
C ASP A 60 9.56 1.94 -21.09
N PHE A 61 10.22 1.93 -22.25
CA PHE A 61 9.63 1.47 -23.50
C PHE A 61 9.28 -0.02 -23.47
N SER A 62 10.12 -0.85 -22.84
CA SER A 62 9.93 -2.30 -22.75
C SER A 62 8.87 -2.66 -21.72
N SER A 63 7.86 -3.43 -22.15
CA SER A 63 6.86 -4.01 -21.25
C SER A 63 7.47 -4.97 -20.23
N ASP A 64 8.55 -5.67 -20.58
CA ASP A 64 9.21 -6.63 -19.68
C ASP A 64 9.84 -5.93 -18.48
N VAL A 65 10.42 -4.75 -18.71
CA VAL A 65 10.97 -3.90 -17.64
C VAL A 65 9.85 -3.41 -16.72
N ARG A 66 8.74 -2.93 -17.29
CA ARG A 66 7.58 -2.48 -16.50
C ARG A 66 6.93 -3.63 -15.73
N ALA A 67 6.87 -4.83 -16.30
CA ALA A 67 6.33 -6.02 -15.63
C ALA A 67 7.27 -6.52 -14.51
N ALA A 68 8.59 -6.44 -14.71
CA ALA A 68 9.56 -6.73 -13.65
C ALA A 68 9.45 -5.72 -12.50
N LEU A 69 9.26 -4.44 -12.82
CA LEU A 69 8.98 -3.40 -11.82
C LEU A 69 7.68 -3.67 -11.06
N ALA A 70 6.61 -4.08 -11.76
CA ALA A 70 5.31 -4.38 -11.17
C ALA A 70 5.36 -5.50 -10.13
N ARG A 71 6.24 -6.49 -10.31
CA ARG A 71 6.48 -7.60 -9.35
C ARG A 71 7.31 -7.23 -8.13
N ASN A 72 7.91 -6.03 -8.10
CA ASN A 72 8.81 -5.65 -7.03
C ASN A 72 8.04 -5.43 -5.71
N PRO A 73 8.36 -6.13 -4.61
CA PRO A 73 7.63 -6.01 -3.35
C PRO A 73 7.75 -4.62 -2.70
N ARG A 74 8.78 -3.84 -3.05
CA ARG A 74 8.99 -2.46 -2.55
C ARG A 74 8.51 -1.38 -3.50
N LEU A 75 7.66 -1.73 -4.46
CA LEU A 75 7.11 -0.78 -5.41
C LEU A 75 6.34 0.34 -4.70
N LEU A 76 6.47 1.56 -5.20
CA LEU A 76 5.76 2.72 -4.66
C LEU A 76 4.29 2.73 -5.09
N HIS A 77 3.40 3.14 -4.19
CA HIS A 77 1.97 3.25 -4.47
C HIS A 77 1.66 4.14 -5.69
N SER A 78 2.30 5.31 -5.79
CA SER A 78 2.12 6.20 -6.94
C SER A 78 2.52 5.57 -8.27
N VAL A 79 3.53 4.68 -8.25
CA VAL A 79 3.97 3.94 -9.43
C VAL A 79 3.00 2.79 -9.73
N MET A 80 2.49 2.08 -8.72
CA MET A 80 1.45 1.07 -8.90
C MET A 80 0.19 1.67 -9.56
N GLU A 81 -0.23 2.86 -9.12
CA GLU A 81 -1.39 3.56 -9.69
C GLU A 81 -1.16 4.00 -11.15
N HIS A 82 0.09 4.24 -11.53
CA HIS A 82 0.45 4.49 -12.93
C HIS A 82 0.39 3.18 -13.74
N LEU A 83 1.01 2.11 -13.24
CA LEU A 83 1.07 0.81 -13.91
C LEU A 83 -0.30 0.12 -14.01
N SER A 84 -1.24 0.39 -13.11
CA SER A 84 -2.61 -0.14 -13.19
C SER A 84 -3.38 0.33 -14.43
N ARG A 85 -2.92 1.43 -15.06
CA ARG A 85 -3.46 1.99 -16.30
C ARG A 85 -2.62 1.60 -17.54
N ASP A 86 -1.65 0.70 -17.39
CA ASP A 86 -0.83 0.22 -18.50
C ASP A 86 -1.67 -0.56 -19.53
N LYS A 87 -1.23 -0.54 -20.78
CA LYS A 87 -1.88 -1.23 -21.90
C LYS A 87 -1.48 -2.70 -21.98
N SER A 88 -0.29 -3.03 -21.47
CA SER A 88 0.28 -4.37 -21.54
C SER A 88 -0.40 -5.31 -20.55
N VAL A 89 -0.77 -6.51 -21.02
CA VAL A 89 -1.38 -7.54 -20.15
C VAL A 89 -0.37 -8.02 -19.13
N ASP A 90 0.86 -8.26 -19.57
CA ASP A 90 1.90 -8.85 -18.74
C ASP A 90 2.24 -7.96 -17.54
N VAL A 91 2.18 -6.63 -17.73
CA VAL A 91 2.40 -5.65 -16.66
C VAL A 91 1.26 -5.69 -15.65
N LEU A 92 0.01 -5.76 -16.12
CA LEU A 92 -1.16 -5.81 -15.25
C LEU A 92 -1.23 -7.12 -14.45
N VAL A 93 -0.92 -8.26 -15.10
CA VAL A 93 -0.85 -9.56 -14.43
C VAL A 93 0.30 -9.55 -13.40
N ALA A 94 1.48 -9.08 -13.78
CA ALA A 94 2.61 -8.90 -12.87
C ALA A 94 2.28 -8.01 -11.67
N LEU A 95 1.46 -6.97 -11.85
CA LEU A 95 0.98 -6.13 -10.77
C LEU A 95 0.07 -6.94 -9.82
N THR A 96 -0.87 -7.74 -10.33
CA THR A 96 -1.76 -8.56 -9.48
C THR A 96 -1.02 -9.64 -8.68
N GLU A 97 0.16 -10.08 -9.15
CA GLU A 97 1.01 -11.05 -8.43
C GLU A 97 1.77 -10.41 -7.24
N ASN A 98 1.84 -9.09 -7.18
CA ASN A 98 2.63 -8.41 -6.16
C ASN A 98 1.87 -8.33 -4.82
N PRO A 99 2.48 -8.83 -3.71
CA PRO A 99 1.84 -8.87 -2.40
C PRO A 99 1.60 -7.49 -1.77
N SER A 100 2.25 -6.44 -2.30
CA SER A 100 2.13 -5.07 -1.80
C SER A 100 1.02 -4.25 -2.47
N VAL A 101 0.25 -4.85 -3.37
CA VAL A 101 -0.83 -4.15 -4.07
C VAL A 101 -2.03 -3.91 -3.17
N THR A 102 -2.58 -2.70 -3.27
CA THR A 102 -3.76 -2.26 -2.55
C THR A 102 -5.05 -2.83 -3.15
N SER A 103 -6.05 -3.07 -2.31
CA SER A 103 -7.39 -3.51 -2.75
C SER A 103 -8.03 -2.58 -3.77
N GLU A 104 -7.82 -1.26 -3.66
CA GLU A 104 -8.36 -0.27 -4.60
C GLU A 104 -7.91 -0.51 -6.05
N ILE A 105 -6.63 -0.85 -6.22
CA ILE A 105 -6.05 -1.15 -7.53
C ILE A 105 -6.60 -2.48 -8.06
N LEU A 106 -6.70 -3.49 -7.20
CA LEU A 106 -7.25 -4.79 -7.60
C LEU A 106 -8.72 -4.68 -8.01
N ASP A 107 -9.54 -3.91 -7.29
CA ASP A 107 -10.94 -3.67 -7.64
C ASP A 107 -11.08 -3.03 -9.02
N ALA A 108 -10.20 -2.07 -9.35
CA ALA A 108 -10.15 -1.48 -10.69
C ALA A 108 -9.80 -2.52 -11.78
N LEU A 109 -8.91 -3.46 -11.47
CA LEU A 109 -8.46 -4.51 -12.42
C LEU A 109 -9.48 -5.64 -12.61
N VAL A 110 -10.33 -5.94 -11.61
CA VAL A 110 -11.44 -6.90 -11.77
C VAL A 110 -12.43 -6.43 -12.84
N GLY A 111 -12.62 -5.13 -12.99
CA GLY A 111 -13.45 -4.53 -14.05
C GLY A 111 -12.76 -4.39 -15.40
N HIS A 112 -11.50 -4.82 -15.55
CA HIS A 112 -10.72 -4.59 -16.76
C HIS A 112 -11.27 -5.36 -17.98
N ARG A 113 -11.08 -4.87 -19.22
CA ARG A 113 -11.70 -5.50 -20.41
C ARG A 113 -11.18 -6.90 -20.76
N LYS A 114 -9.94 -7.21 -20.38
CA LYS A 114 -9.25 -8.46 -20.75
C LYS A 114 -9.46 -9.52 -19.68
N ARG A 115 -9.95 -10.69 -20.07
CA ARG A 115 -10.26 -11.80 -19.15
C ARG A 115 -9.08 -12.26 -18.30
N ASP A 116 -7.88 -12.33 -18.88
CA ASP A 116 -6.69 -12.77 -18.16
C ASP A 116 -6.38 -11.88 -16.95
N VAL A 117 -6.51 -10.55 -17.14
CA VAL A 117 -6.31 -9.56 -16.07
C VAL A 117 -7.43 -9.66 -15.03
N GLN A 118 -8.68 -9.84 -15.46
CA GLN A 118 -9.82 -9.98 -14.53
C GLN A 118 -9.64 -11.20 -13.63
N GLN A 119 -9.26 -12.35 -14.21
CA GLN A 119 -9.10 -13.58 -13.46
C GLN A 119 -7.91 -13.49 -12.49
N ALA A 120 -6.79 -12.93 -12.95
CA ALA A 120 -5.62 -12.70 -12.10
C ALA A 120 -5.97 -11.77 -10.93
N ALA A 121 -6.65 -10.64 -11.19
CA ALA A 121 -7.09 -9.70 -10.16
C ALA A 121 -8.08 -10.31 -9.17
N ALA A 122 -9.06 -11.09 -9.64
CA ALA A 122 -10.01 -11.79 -8.78
C ALA A 122 -9.29 -12.79 -7.86
N SER A 123 -8.36 -13.57 -8.41
CA SER A 123 -7.57 -14.52 -7.62
C SER A 123 -6.67 -13.82 -6.59
N ALA A 124 -6.11 -12.67 -6.95
CA ALA A 124 -5.29 -11.85 -6.05
C ALA A 124 -6.14 -11.24 -4.93
N MET A 125 -7.36 -10.78 -5.22
CA MET A 125 -8.31 -10.31 -4.20
C MET A 125 -8.70 -11.41 -3.20
N ASP A 126 -8.96 -12.61 -3.69
CA ASP A 126 -9.28 -13.74 -2.83
C ASP A 126 -8.06 -14.17 -1.99
N ALA A 127 -6.85 -14.11 -2.55
CA ALA A 127 -5.61 -14.32 -1.80
C ALA A 127 -5.39 -13.25 -0.71
N LEU A 128 -5.70 -11.98 -1.00
CA LEU A 128 -5.62 -10.89 -0.03
C LEU A 128 -6.64 -11.06 1.10
N ARG A 129 -7.87 -11.46 0.78
CA ARG A 129 -8.92 -11.78 1.77
C ARG A 129 -8.53 -12.94 2.67
N THR A 130 -7.99 -14.02 2.10
CA THR A 130 -7.57 -15.19 2.88
C THR A 130 -6.41 -14.86 3.82
N ARG A 131 -5.46 -14.03 3.37
CA ARG A 131 -4.39 -13.50 4.21
C ARG A 131 -4.94 -12.66 5.36
N GLN A 132 -5.82 -11.69 5.09
CA GLN A 132 -6.45 -10.86 6.14
C GLN A 132 -7.23 -11.71 7.15
N ALA A 133 -7.99 -12.72 6.69
CA ALA A 133 -8.70 -13.63 7.57
C ALA A 133 -7.75 -14.44 8.48
N SER A 134 -6.58 -14.83 7.96
CA SER A 134 -5.55 -15.54 8.76
C SER A 134 -4.87 -14.62 9.78
N GLU A 135 -4.62 -13.36 9.43
CA GLU A 135 -4.06 -12.34 10.34
C GLU A 135 -5.05 -12.05 11.47
N ASP A 136 -6.34 -11.86 11.15
CA ASP A 136 -7.42 -11.69 12.12
C ASP A 136 -7.55 -12.88 13.08
N ALA A 137 -7.34 -14.11 12.59
CA ALA A 137 -7.40 -15.32 13.41
C ALA A 137 -6.21 -15.48 14.37
N HIS A 138 -5.05 -14.87 14.06
CA HIS A 138 -3.84 -14.97 14.89
C HIS A 138 -3.84 -13.98 16.07
N THR A 139 -4.65 -12.93 16.02
CA THR A 139 -4.83 -11.96 17.13
C THR A 139 -6.29 -11.86 17.63
N PRO A 140 -6.89 -12.96 18.12
CA PRO A 140 -8.28 -12.94 18.59
C PRO A 140 -8.46 -12.08 19.85
N GLU A 141 -7.46 -12.06 20.74
CA GLU A 141 -7.58 -11.43 22.07
C GLU A 141 -7.82 -9.91 22.05
N LEU A 142 -7.36 -9.21 21.00
CA LEU A 142 -7.57 -7.77 20.85
C LEU A 142 -9.00 -7.44 20.40
N ARG A 143 -9.62 -8.30 19.60
CA ARG A 143 -11.04 -8.16 19.23
C ARG A 143 -11.92 -8.50 20.42
N ASP A 144 -11.69 -9.64 21.06
CA ASP A 144 -12.57 -10.13 22.12
C ASP A 144 -12.59 -9.15 23.31
N ARG A 145 -11.44 -8.63 23.76
CA ARG A 145 -11.44 -7.67 24.88
C ARG A 145 -12.12 -6.35 24.56
N VAL A 146 -11.95 -5.79 23.36
CA VAL A 146 -12.58 -4.51 23.00
C VAL A 146 -14.07 -4.69 22.75
N PHE A 147 -14.49 -5.77 22.09
CA PHE A 147 -15.90 -6.06 21.86
C PHE A 147 -16.62 -6.48 23.14
N GLU A 148 -16.03 -7.30 24.00
CA GLU A 148 -16.61 -7.66 25.30
C GLU A 148 -16.69 -6.45 26.24
N GLN A 149 -15.64 -5.62 26.32
CA GLN A 149 -15.69 -4.40 27.15
C GLN A 149 -16.69 -3.38 26.59
N ALA A 150 -16.81 -3.24 25.27
CA ALA A 150 -17.80 -2.36 24.65
C ALA A 150 -19.23 -2.89 24.84
N ALA A 151 -19.45 -4.21 24.71
CA ALA A 151 -20.74 -4.85 24.94
C ALA A 151 -21.16 -4.76 26.41
N ALA A 152 -20.23 -4.98 27.35
CA ALA A 152 -20.47 -4.82 28.78
C ALA A 152 -20.84 -3.37 29.13
N ARG A 153 -20.07 -2.38 28.66
CA ARG A 153 -20.42 -0.95 28.85
C ARG A 153 -21.78 -0.59 28.26
N ARG A 154 -22.14 -1.15 27.11
CA ARG A 154 -23.45 -0.93 26.46
C ARG A 154 -24.59 -1.57 27.23
N ALA A 155 -24.37 -2.77 27.80
CA ALA A 155 -25.33 -3.45 28.67
C ALA A 155 -25.51 -2.72 30.01
N GLU A 156 -24.41 -2.23 30.60
CA GLU A 156 -24.44 -1.39 31.80
C GLU A 156 -25.18 -0.07 31.56
N ALA A 157 -24.96 0.59 30.42
CA ALA A 157 -25.70 1.81 30.05
C ALA A 157 -27.20 1.56 29.87
N LEU A 158 -27.59 0.43 29.26
CA LEU A 158 -29.01 0.04 29.17
C LEU A 158 -29.61 -0.33 30.53
N ALA A 159 -28.84 -0.96 31.42
CA ALA A 159 -29.29 -1.28 32.78
C ALA A 159 -29.43 -0.03 33.66
N ALA A 160 -28.51 0.94 33.52
CA ALA A 160 -28.62 2.26 34.15
C ALA A 160 -29.88 3.00 33.67
N ALA A 161 -30.13 3.01 32.34
CA ALA A 161 -31.36 3.58 31.77
C ALA A 161 -32.64 2.83 32.22
N SER A 162 -32.54 1.55 32.59
CA SER A 162 -33.67 0.75 33.08
C SER A 162 -33.95 0.93 34.57
N THR A 163 -32.93 1.29 35.37
CA THR A 163 -33.05 1.53 36.82
C THR A 163 -33.50 2.96 37.14
N GLU A 164 -33.27 3.89 36.22
CA GLU A 164 -33.88 5.23 36.23
C GLU A 164 -35.32 5.24 35.68
N GLY A 165 -35.97 4.06 35.62
CA GLY A 165 -37.40 3.89 35.42
C GLY A 165 -38.24 4.08 36.67
N ALA A 166 -37.78 4.86 37.66
CA ALA A 166 -38.61 5.33 38.77
C ALA A 166 -39.03 6.79 38.52
N LEU A 167 -40.08 6.91 37.69
CA LEU A 167 -41.17 7.90 37.76
C LEU A 167 -40.81 9.40 37.85
N GLU A 168 -41.30 10.13 36.84
CA GLU A 168 -41.46 11.59 36.73
C GLU A 168 -40.22 12.42 36.35
N GLY A 169 -40.05 12.69 35.04
CA GLY A 169 -39.22 13.82 34.62
C GLY A 169 -38.77 13.94 33.16
N ALA A 170 -38.95 12.94 32.30
CA ALA A 170 -38.20 12.89 31.04
C ALA A 170 -39.02 13.07 29.73
N ILE A 171 -40.10 13.84 29.74
CA ILE A 171 -40.69 14.34 28.47
C ILE A 171 -39.99 15.63 27.98
N ALA A 172 -38.97 16.13 28.70
CA ALA A 172 -38.24 17.35 28.37
C ALA A 172 -36.85 17.12 27.73
N ALA A 173 -36.33 15.89 27.67
CA ALA A 173 -34.95 15.63 27.25
C ALA A 173 -34.79 15.05 25.83
N VAL A 174 -35.85 15.04 25.01
CA VAL A 174 -35.77 14.70 23.56
C VAL A 174 -35.22 15.89 22.73
N ALA A 175 -34.81 16.98 23.38
CA ALA A 175 -34.25 18.17 22.75
C ALA A 175 -32.87 18.55 23.33
N ALA A 176 -32.05 17.58 23.72
CA ALA A 176 -30.65 17.82 24.04
C ALA A 176 -29.79 16.99 23.08
N ASP A 177 -29.10 17.70 22.19
CA ASP A 177 -28.04 17.17 21.33
C ASP A 177 -27.11 16.24 22.13
N PRO A 178 -26.61 15.14 21.51
CA PRO A 178 -25.61 14.31 22.13
C PRO A 178 -24.41 15.21 22.51
N PRO A 179 -23.82 15.06 23.71
CA PRO A 179 -22.63 15.83 24.04
C PRO A 179 -21.54 15.43 23.04
N GLU A 180 -21.16 16.38 22.19
CA GLU A 180 -19.95 16.32 21.39
C GLU A 180 -18.78 16.13 22.37
N VAL A 181 -18.38 14.87 22.57
CA VAL A 181 -17.10 14.56 23.19
C VAL A 181 -16.06 14.85 22.12
N GLU A 182 -15.77 16.14 21.93
CA GLU A 182 -14.60 16.57 21.17
C GLU A 182 -13.39 15.90 21.82
N PRO A 183 -12.59 15.10 21.08
CA PRO A 183 -11.35 14.62 21.65
C PRO A 183 -10.52 15.86 21.97
N GLU A 184 -10.18 16.09 23.25
CA GLU A 184 -9.28 17.16 23.64
C GLU A 184 -8.01 17.06 22.81
N VAL A 185 -7.93 17.85 21.73
CA VAL A 185 -6.72 17.99 20.95
C VAL A 185 -5.77 18.68 21.91
N ARG A 186 -4.86 17.91 22.49
CA ARG A 186 -3.78 18.42 23.33
C ARG A 186 -2.88 19.30 22.47
N VAL A 187 -3.32 20.54 22.23
CA VAL A 187 -2.49 21.57 21.64
C VAL A 187 -1.38 21.83 22.63
N ARG A 188 -0.17 21.42 22.26
CA ARG A 188 1.05 21.80 22.96
C ARG A 188 1.27 23.30 22.77
N THR A 189 0.45 24.13 23.39
CA THR A 189 0.70 25.56 23.52
C THR A 189 1.69 25.77 24.67
N ALA A 190 2.90 25.26 24.50
CA ALA A 190 4.01 25.86 25.22
C ALA A 190 4.11 27.31 24.71
N PRO A 191 4.09 28.33 25.58
CA PRO A 191 4.31 29.70 25.15
C PRO A 191 5.68 29.75 24.47
N VAL A 192 5.71 30.05 23.17
CA VAL A 192 6.97 30.37 22.50
C VAL A 192 7.52 31.59 23.23
N ARG A 193 8.67 31.42 23.89
CA ARG A 193 9.31 32.45 24.72
C ARG A 193 9.42 33.74 23.91
N GLY A 194 8.64 34.76 24.27
CA GLY A 194 8.65 36.07 23.62
C GLY A 194 7.39 36.48 22.85
N PHE A 195 6.36 35.62 22.74
CA PHE A 195 5.10 36.04 22.13
C PHE A 195 4.17 36.71 23.16
N LYS A 196 3.88 38.00 22.98
CA LYS A 196 2.89 38.75 23.77
C LYS A 196 1.73 39.11 22.82
N PRO A 197 0.54 38.49 22.96
CA PRO A 197 -0.59 38.82 22.09
C PRO A 197 -1.03 40.28 22.31
N PRO A 198 -1.54 40.96 21.27
CA PRO A 198 -1.99 42.33 21.36
C PRO A 198 -3.21 42.42 22.29
N ILE A 199 -3.16 43.38 23.22
CA ILE A 199 -4.25 43.69 24.14
C ILE A 199 -5.25 44.53 23.34
N GLU A 200 -6.46 44.00 23.14
CA GLU A 200 -7.57 44.76 22.56
C GLU A 200 -7.91 45.94 23.50
N ALA A 201 -8.01 47.13 22.93
CA ALA A 201 -8.28 48.40 23.62
C ALA A 201 -9.78 48.69 23.70
#